data_AF-A0A355GIK4-F1
#
_entry.id   AF-A0A355GIK4-F1
#
_cell.length_a   1.000
_cell.length_b   1.000
_cell.length_c   1.000
_cell.angle_alpha   90.00
_cell.angle_beta   90.00
_cell.angle_gamma   90.00
#
_symmetry.space_group_name_H-M   'P 1'
#
loop_
_entity.id
_entity.type
_entity.pdbx_description
1 polymer ?
#
loop_
_entity_poly.entity_id
_entity_poly.type
_entity_poly.pdbx_seq_one_letter_code
_entity_poly.pdbx_strand_id
1 'polypeptide(L)'
;YYELSPGPWGDFYPYGKLGRRHYDTTGDAWVRMAMNTLDKTEHEPMLRILCIEETWCKKYNLPDMVWDQRYEEPKDFQNYYRLRRVITPEGIVAQSYVPWLTRQASLQLNDNPRLIAEMNRGRPFFAATIGSQVEATAPSQHDPNLPVHLASPVGN
;
A
#
# COMPACT_ATOMS: atom_id res chain seq x y z
N TYR A 1 15.83 -13.16 -5.31
CA TYR A 1 14.43 -12.86 -5.64
C TYR A 1 14.01 -13.87 -6.70
N TYR A 2 12.81 -14.45 -6.61
CA TYR A 2 12.29 -15.32 -7.66
C TYR A 2 11.42 -14.48 -8.58
N GLU A 3 11.74 -14.46 -9.88
CA GLU A 3 10.89 -13.82 -10.88
C GLU A 3 9.67 -14.71 -11.10
N LEU A 4 8.57 -14.35 -10.44
CA LEU A 4 7.29 -15.00 -10.64
C LEU A 4 6.79 -14.59 -12.02
N SER A 5 6.69 -15.59 -12.91
CA SER A 5 6.17 -15.54 -14.28
C SER A 5 5.51 -14.20 -14.63
N PRO A 6 6.04 -13.43 -15.61
CA PRO A 6 5.33 -12.26 -16.12
C PRO A 6 3.96 -12.76 -16.56
N GLY A 7 2.91 -12.42 -15.82
CA GLY A 7 1.59 -13.01 -16.01
C GLY A 7 1.18 -12.94 -17.49
N PRO A 8 0.33 -13.85 -18.00
CA PRO A 8 0.03 -14.04 -19.43
C PRO A 8 -0.77 -12.89 -20.04
N TRP A 9 -0.74 -11.73 -19.41
CA TRP A 9 -1.37 -10.49 -19.80
C TRP A 9 -0.46 -9.84 -20.84
N GLY A 10 -0.63 -10.25 -22.09
CA GLY A 10 -0.27 -9.36 -23.20
C GLY A 10 -0.96 -8.01 -23.03
N ASP A 11 -0.61 -7.03 -23.86
CA ASP A 11 -1.07 -5.68 -23.65
C ASP A 11 -2.61 -5.53 -23.70
N PHE A 12 -3.23 -5.19 -22.56
CA PHE A 12 -4.65 -4.91 -22.46
C PHE A 12 -4.94 -3.42 -22.73
N TYR A 13 -5.57 -3.12 -23.87
CA TYR A 13 -5.79 -1.75 -24.36
C TYR A 13 -7.28 -1.35 -24.48
N PRO A 14 -8.06 -1.19 -23.39
CA PRO A 14 -9.46 -0.79 -23.51
C PRO A 14 -9.66 0.69 -23.91
N TYR A 15 -8.67 1.57 -23.69
CA TYR A 15 -8.78 3.03 -23.97
C TYR A 15 -7.48 3.65 -24.54
N GLY A 16 -6.77 2.94 -25.43
CA GLY A 16 -5.60 3.44 -26.15
C GLY A 16 -4.32 2.65 -25.89
N LYS A 17 -3.25 2.97 -26.64
CA LYS A 17 -1.95 2.26 -26.66
C LYS A 17 -1.05 2.53 -25.44
N LEU A 18 -1.59 3.07 -24.36
CA LEU A 18 -0.84 3.21 -23.11
C LEU A 18 -0.85 1.86 -22.40
N GLY A 19 0.32 1.24 -22.25
CA GLY A 19 0.50 -0.01 -21.52
C GLY A 19 -0.09 0.12 -20.12
N ARG A 20 -1.20 -0.57 -19.86
CA ARG A 20 -1.86 -0.54 -18.56
C ARG A 20 -1.21 -1.64 -17.72
N ARG A 21 -0.29 -1.28 -16.84
CA ARG A 21 0.09 -2.17 -15.73
C ARG A 21 -1.19 -2.44 -14.95
N HIS A 22 -1.66 -3.69 -14.92
CA HIS A 22 -2.91 -4.05 -14.26
C HIS A 22 -2.78 -3.76 -12.76
N TYR A 23 -3.45 -2.72 -12.29
CA TYR A 23 -3.49 -2.36 -10.88
C TYR A 23 -4.53 -3.23 -10.18
N ASP A 24 -4.13 -4.02 -9.19
CA ASP A 24 -5.06 -4.52 -8.19
C ASP A 24 -5.38 -3.38 -7.21
N THR A 25 -6.26 -2.47 -7.62
CA THR A 25 -6.59 -1.27 -6.85
C THR A 25 -7.30 -1.56 -5.53
N THR A 26 -7.98 -2.71 -5.43
CA THR A 26 -8.71 -3.11 -4.22
C THR A 26 -7.88 -4.02 -3.33
N GLY A 27 -6.94 -4.76 -3.92
CA GLY A 27 -6.07 -5.68 -3.20
C GLY A 27 -6.73 -7.03 -2.89
N ASP A 28 -7.72 -7.41 -3.70
CA ASP A 28 -8.52 -8.60 -3.46
C ASP A 28 -7.88 -9.86 -4.06
N ALA A 29 -6.99 -9.70 -5.05
CA ALA A 29 -6.40 -10.83 -5.74
C ALA A 29 -5.20 -11.44 -5.02
N TRP A 30 -4.65 -10.79 -3.98
CA TRP A 30 -3.36 -11.14 -3.38
C TRP A 30 -3.28 -12.54 -2.80
N VAL A 31 -4.33 -12.99 -2.11
CA VAL A 31 -4.36 -14.36 -1.55
C VAL A 31 -4.31 -15.37 -2.69
N ARG A 32 -5.11 -15.16 -3.74
CA ARG A 32 -5.12 -16.05 -4.91
C ARG A 32 -3.77 -16.03 -5.63
N MET A 33 -3.13 -14.87 -5.78
CA MET A 33 -1.80 -14.76 -6.38
C MET A 33 -0.74 -15.48 -5.54
N ALA A 34 -0.77 -15.33 -4.22
CA ALA A 34 0.12 -16.02 -3.30
C ALA A 34 -0.06 -17.55 -3.38
N MET A 35 -1.30 -18.04 -3.32
CA MET A 35 -1.57 -19.49 -3.41
C MET A 35 -1.21 -20.07 -4.78
N ASN A 36 -1.51 -19.36 -5.87
CA ASN A 36 -1.10 -19.79 -7.20
C ASN A 36 0.43 -19.81 -7.34
N THR A 37 1.13 -18.88 -6.70
CA THR A 37 2.59 -18.88 -6.69
C THR A 37 3.13 -20.13 -6.02
N LEU A 38 2.64 -20.46 -4.83
CA LEU A 38 3.06 -21.66 -4.11
C LEU A 38 2.74 -22.94 -4.89
N ASP A 39 1.56 -23.02 -5.49
CA ASP A 39 1.12 -24.20 -6.26
C ASP A 39 1.92 -24.40 -7.56
N LYS A 40 2.47 -23.33 -8.14
CA LYS A 40 3.10 -23.36 -9.47
C LYS A 40 4.61 -23.19 -9.46
N THR A 41 5.24 -23.06 -8.29
CA THR A 41 6.69 -22.89 -8.18
C THR A 41 7.29 -23.87 -7.18
N GLU A 42 8.52 -24.31 -7.43
CA GLU A 42 9.28 -25.05 -6.43
C GLU A 42 9.89 -24.07 -5.43
N HIS A 43 9.70 -24.35 -4.15
CA HIS A 43 10.22 -23.51 -3.08
C HIS A 43 10.48 -24.33 -1.82
N GLU A 44 11.38 -23.84 -0.98
CA GLU A 44 11.55 -24.36 0.37
C GLU A 44 10.26 -24.17 1.21
N PRO A 45 10.10 -24.90 2.33
CA PRO A 45 8.98 -24.69 3.23
C PRO A 45 8.90 -23.22 3.66
N MET A 46 7.83 -22.54 3.25
CA MET A 46 7.63 -21.14 3.62
C MET A 46 7.05 -21.04 5.03
N LEU A 47 7.36 -19.95 5.73
CA LEU A 47 6.74 -19.64 7.02
C LEU A 47 5.64 -18.57 6.88
N ARG A 48 5.89 -17.58 6.01
CA ARG A 48 5.00 -16.44 5.79
C ARG A 48 5.22 -15.89 4.38
N ILE A 49 4.15 -15.37 3.81
CA ILE A 49 4.15 -14.63 2.55
C ILE A 49 3.83 -13.19 2.88
N LEU A 50 4.69 -12.27 2.45
CA LEU A 50 4.53 -10.83 2.66
C LEU A 50 3.99 -10.18 1.39
N CYS A 51 2.77 -9.67 1.45
CA CYS A 51 2.19 -8.90 0.35
C CYS A 51 2.55 -7.43 0.54
N ILE A 52 3.39 -6.92 -0.35
CA ILE A 52 3.82 -5.52 -0.37
C ILE A 52 3.02 -4.78 -1.45
N GLU A 53 2.36 -3.69 -1.06
CA GLU A 53 1.79 -2.71 -1.99
C GLU A 53 2.89 -1.75 -2.41
N GLU A 54 2.94 -1.52 -3.72
CA GLU A 54 3.71 -0.46 -4.35
C GLU A 54 2.73 0.59 -4.86
N THR A 55 2.84 1.82 -4.37
CA THR A 55 2.03 2.97 -4.78
C THR A 55 2.88 3.96 -5.55
N TRP A 56 2.37 4.42 -6.69
CA TRP A 56 3.05 5.34 -7.60
C TRP A 56 2.34 6.68 -7.60
N CYS A 57 3.10 7.77 -7.49
CA CYS A 57 2.50 9.08 -7.70
C CYS A 57 2.33 9.31 -9.21
N LYS A 58 1.09 9.24 -9.72
CA LYS A 58 0.80 9.40 -11.16
C LYS A 58 1.40 10.67 -11.79
N LYS A 59 1.59 11.73 -10.99
CA LYS A 59 2.21 12.98 -11.43
C LYS A 59 3.69 12.80 -11.76
N TYR A 60 4.41 11.99 -10.98
CA TYR A 60 5.86 11.83 -11.08
C TYR A 60 6.26 10.59 -11.88
N ASN A 61 5.40 9.57 -11.93
CA ASN A 61 5.66 8.33 -12.69
C ASN A 61 4.93 8.32 -14.05
N LEU A 62 5.00 9.44 -14.79
CA LEU A 62 4.51 9.51 -16.16
C LEU A 62 5.36 8.60 -17.09
N PRO A 63 4.81 8.11 -18.21
CA PRO A 63 5.61 7.48 -19.26
C PRO A 63 6.72 8.42 -19.75
N ASP A 64 7.90 7.89 -20.07
CA ASP A 64 9.09 8.71 -20.42
C ASP A 64 8.80 9.69 -21.55
N MET A 65 8.16 9.23 -22.63
CA MET A 65 7.74 10.08 -23.75
C MET A 65 6.87 11.28 -23.33
N VAL A 66 6.05 11.13 -22.28
CA VAL A 66 5.19 12.21 -21.76
C VAL A 66 5.96 13.13 -20.81
N TRP A 67 6.91 12.57 -20.06
CA TRP A 67 7.80 13.32 -19.18
C TRP A 67 8.71 14.24 -19.97
N ASP A 68 9.40 13.71 -20.99
CA ASP A 68 10.37 14.42 -21.83
C ASP A 68 9.75 15.59 -22.61
N GLN A 69 8.44 15.53 -22.88
CA GLN A 69 7.70 16.63 -23.51
C GLN A 69 7.38 17.78 -22.56
N ARG A 70 7.38 17.54 -21.25
CA ARG A 70 6.91 18.48 -20.22
C ARG A 70 8.03 19.05 -19.37
N TYR A 71 9.10 18.28 -19.20
CA TYR A 71 10.17 18.57 -18.27
C TYR A 71 11.53 18.32 -18.93
N GLU A 72 12.49 19.23 -18.71
CA GLU A 72 13.88 19.08 -19.17
C GLU A 72 14.72 18.25 -18.19
N GLU A 73 14.26 18.13 -16.94
CA GLU A 73 14.93 17.36 -15.90
C GLU A 73 14.72 15.86 -16.10
N PRO A 74 15.73 15.03 -15.77
CA PRO A 74 15.59 13.59 -15.81
C PRO A 74 14.50 13.14 -14.83
N LYS A 75 13.66 12.20 -15.26
CA LYS A 75 12.59 11.66 -14.43
C LYS A 75 13.18 10.89 -13.25
N ASP A 76 12.85 11.32 -12.05
CA ASP A 76 13.12 10.56 -10.84
C ASP A 76 11.93 9.65 -10.51
N PHE A 77 12.19 8.35 -10.37
CA PHE A 77 11.14 7.37 -10.19
C PHE A 77 10.74 7.26 -8.72
N GLN A 78 9.52 7.67 -8.41
CA GLN A 78 9.05 7.84 -7.04
C GLN A 78 8.01 6.79 -6.69
N ASN A 79 8.43 5.80 -5.90
CA ASN A 79 7.61 4.69 -5.44
C ASN A 79 7.50 4.66 -3.92
N TYR A 80 6.31 4.33 -3.45
CA TYR A 80 6.04 4.11 -2.04
C TYR A 80 5.69 2.65 -1.79
N TYR A 81 6.34 2.05 -0.80
CA TYR A 81 6.10 0.65 -0.44
C TYR A 81 5.42 0.54 0.91
N ARG A 82 4.51 -0.43 1.04
CA ARG A 82 3.85 -0.73 2.31
C ARG A 82 3.47 -2.19 2.41
N LEU A 83 3.76 -2.81 3.55
CA LEU A 83 3.22 -4.13 3.87
C LEU A 83 1.69 -4.03 3.98
N ARG A 84 0.99 -4.87 3.23
CA ARG A 84 -0.47 -4.92 3.21
C ARG A 84 -1.03 -6.14 3.91
N ARG A 85 -0.44 -7.31 3.69
CA ARG A 85 -0.88 -8.55 4.33
C ARG A 85 0.29 -9.45 4.65
N VAL A 86 0.13 -10.21 5.73
CA VAL A 86 0.97 -11.35 6.07
C VAL A 86 0.08 -12.58 5.93
N ILE A 87 0.45 -13.50 5.05
CA ILE A 87 -0.32 -14.69 4.72
C ILE A 87 0.49 -15.93 5.13
N THR A 88 -0.14 -16.93 5.72
CA THR A 88 0.51 -18.20 6.03
C THR A 88 0.66 -19.04 4.75
N PRO A 89 1.50 -20.10 4.75
CA PRO A 89 1.64 -21.00 3.59
C PRO A 89 0.32 -21.67 3.18
N GLU A 90 -0.64 -21.78 4.10
CA GLU A 90 -1.96 -22.35 3.89
C GLU A 90 -2.99 -21.34 3.36
N GLY A 91 -2.56 -20.10 3.11
CA GLY A 91 -3.43 -19.04 2.59
C GLY A 91 -4.23 -18.28 3.65
N ILE A 92 -3.95 -18.48 4.93
CA ILE A 92 -4.63 -17.79 6.03
C ILE A 92 -4.03 -16.39 6.19
N VAL A 93 -4.86 -15.35 6.24
CA VAL A 93 -4.39 -13.97 6.49
C VAL A 93 -4.13 -13.80 7.98
N ALA A 94 -2.84 -13.78 8.37
CA ALA A 94 -2.42 -13.58 9.75
C ALA A 94 -2.52 -12.10 10.18
N GLN A 95 -2.17 -11.17 9.28
CA GLN A 95 -2.23 -9.74 9.54
C GLN A 95 -2.65 -8.96 8.30
N SER A 96 -3.36 -7.85 8.50
CA SER A 96 -3.80 -6.94 7.45
C SER A 96 -3.54 -5.50 7.88
N TYR A 97 -3.01 -4.70 6.95
CA TYR A 97 -2.68 -3.30 7.16
C TYR A 97 -3.45 -2.43 6.17
N VAL A 98 -3.83 -1.22 6.58
CA VAL A 98 -4.49 -0.24 5.70
C VAL A 98 -3.61 0.15 4.50
N PRO A 99 -4.19 0.56 3.36
CA PRO A 99 -3.43 1.00 2.18
C PRO A 99 -2.53 2.19 2.49
N TRP A 100 -1.50 2.39 1.67
CA TRP A 100 -0.57 3.50 1.86
C TRP A 100 -1.28 4.86 1.91
N LEU A 101 -2.18 5.14 0.95
CA LEU A 101 -2.94 6.40 0.91
C LEU A 101 -3.81 6.59 2.16
N THR A 102 -4.52 5.55 2.59
CA THR A 102 -5.34 5.60 3.81
C THR A 102 -4.48 5.89 5.03
N ARG A 103 -3.30 5.25 5.15
CA ARG A 103 -2.37 5.56 6.24
C ARG A 103 -1.91 7.02 6.17
N GLN A 104 -1.50 7.52 5.01
CA GLN A 104 -1.03 8.90 4.91
C GLN A 104 -2.13 9.89 5.30
N ALA A 105 -3.37 9.65 4.88
CA ALA A 105 -4.51 10.47 5.31
C ALA A 105 -4.70 10.42 6.83
N SER A 106 -4.62 9.23 7.45
CA SER A 106 -4.70 9.10 8.90
C SER A 106 -3.56 9.81 9.62
N LEU A 107 -2.32 9.72 9.12
CA LEU A 107 -1.17 10.41 9.69
C LEU A 107 -1.32 11.92 9.58
N GLN A 108 -1.76 12.46 8.44
CA GLN A 108 -1.96 13.91 8.28
C GLN A 108 -2.97 14.49 9.27
N LEU A 109 -4.01 13.72 9.61
CA LEU A 109 -5.01 14.13 10.59
C LEU A 109 -4.49 14.01 12.03
N ASN A 110 -3.80 12.91 12.34
CA ASN A 110 -3.34 12.62 13.70
C ASN A 110 -2.02 13.32 14.06
N ASP A 111 -1.13 13.58 13.11
CA ASP A 111 0.18 14.18 13.39
C ASP A 111 0.09 15.71 13.49
N ASN A 112 -1.09 16.30 13.24
CA ASN A 112 -1.30 17.73 13.39
C ASN A 112 -1.77 18.07 14.81
N PRO A 113 -0.89 18.58 15.69
CA PRO A 113 -1.24 18.85 17.09
C PRO A 113 -2.32 19.92 17.23
N ARG A 114 -2.46 20.83 16.25
CA ARG A 114 -3.53 21.84 16.25
C ARG A 114 -4.90 21.21 16.05
N LEU A 115 -5.01 20.29 15.09
CA LEU A 115 -6.25 19.55 14.84
C LEU A 115 -6.63 18.67 16.03
N ILE A 116 -5.65 18.01 16.67
CA ILE A 116 -5.90 17.26 17.91
C ILE A 116 -6.43 18.19 19.01
N ALA A 117 -5.81 19.35 19.20
CA ALA A 117 -6.23 20.32 20.22
C ALA A 117 -7.65 20.84 19.96
N GLU A 118 -8.00 21.13 18.71
CA GLU A 118 -9.36 21.55 18.32
C GLU A 118 -10.38 20.44 18.50
N MET A 119 -10.05 19.20 18.10
CA MET A 119 -10.90 18.03 18.30
C MET A 119 -11.20 17.81 19.79
N ASN A 120 -10.20 18.00 20.66
CA ASN A 120 -10.39 17.87 22.11
C ASN A 120 -11.22 19.02 22.71
N ARG A 121 -11.08 20.25 22.20
CA ARG A 121 -11.90 21.40 22.63
C ARG A 121 -13.36 21.28 22.21
N GLY A 122 -13.62 20.68 21.06
CA GLY A 122 -14.96 20.45 20.52
C GLY A 122 -15.69 19.24 21.11
N ARG A 123 -15.08 18.47 22.03
CA ARG A 123 -15.76 17.32 22.65
C ARG A 123 -16.91 17.82 23.53
N PRO A 124 -18.18 17.45 23.24
CA PRO A 124 -19.30 17.82 24.08
C PRO A 124 -19.13 17.20 25.47
N PHE A 125 -19.26 18.02 26.51
CA PHE A 125 -19.08 17.66 27.92
C PHE A 125 -20.10 16.60 28.40
N PHE A 126 -21.18 16.37 27.65
CA PHE A 126 -22.24 15.42 27.96
C PHE A 126 -22.30 14.28 26.93
N ALA A 127 -21.31 13.38 26.95
CA ALA A 127 -21.52 12.03 26.44
C ALA A 127 -21.82 11.11 27.63
N ALA A 128 -23.02 11.27 28.20
CA ALA A 128 -23.54 10.32 29.17
C ALA A 128 -23.80 9.00 28.44
N THR A 129 -23.04 7.98 28.83
CA THR A 129 -23.24 6.57 28.51
C THR A 129 -24.71 6.17 28.69
N ILE A 130 -25.33 5.61 27.66
CA ILE A 130 -26.13 4.37 27.71
C ILE A 130 -26.08 3.76 26.30
N GLY A 131 -25.42 2.60 26.17
CA GLY A 131 -25.68 1.65 25.07
C GLY A 131 -24.67 1.57 23.92
N SER A 132 -23.78 2.54 23.67
CA SER A 132 -22.77 2.38 22.62
C SER A 132 -21.58 1.57 23.14
N GLN A 133 -21.60 0.25 22.95
CA GLN A 133 -20.38 -0.53 22.84
C GLN A 133 -19.63 0.02 21.61
N VAL A 134 -18.78 1.02 21.83
CA VAL A 134 -17.77 1.38 20.85
C VAL A 134 -16.78 0.23 20.89
N GLU A 135 -16.93 -0.68 19.94
CA GLU A 135 -15.92 -1.71 19.69
C GLU A 135 -14.61 -0.95 19.43
N ALA A 136 -13.70 -1.02 20.39
CA ALA A 136 -12.44 -0.32 20.32
C ALA A 136 -11.63 -0.99 19.19
N THR A 137 -11.80 -0.51 17.95
CA THR A 137 -10.79 -0.72 16.92
C THR A 137 -9.48 -0.26 17.53
N ALA A 138 -8.60 -1.23 17.80
CA ALA A 138 -7.30 -0.98 18.37
C ALA A 138 -6.67 0.22 17.63
N PRO A 139 -6.10 1.19 18.36
CA PRO A 139 -5.44 2.33 17.72
C PRO A 139 -4.48 1.77 16.68
N SER A 140 -4.53 2.32 15.45
CA SER A 140 -3.59 1.95 14.40
C SER A 140 -2.20 2.00 15.03
N GLN A 141 -1.58 0.83 15.19
CA GLN A 141 -0.33 0.68 15.92
C GLN A 141 0.73 1.48 15.16
N HIS A 142 0.89 2.73 15.55
CA HIS A 142 1.95 3.60 15.08
C HIS A 142 3.20 3.07 15.79
N ASP A 143 3.90 2.15 15.14
CA ASP A 143 5.23 1.77 15.58
C ASP A 143 6.18 2.92 15.23
N PRO A 144 6.67 3.70 16.21
CA PRO A 144 7.58 4.81 15.97
C PRO A 144 8.94 4.36 15.43
N ASN A 145 9.24 3.06 15.47
CA ASN A 145 10.50 2.49 15.01
C ASN A 145 10.44 1.90 13.60
N LEU A 146 9.30 1.98 12.91
CA LEU A 146 9.20 1.53 11.52
C LEU A 146 9.83 2.60 10.62
N PRO A 147 11.01 2.35 10.01
CA PRO A 147 11.66 3.34 9.18
C PRO A 147 10.73 3.72 8.03
N VAL A 148 10.43 5.01 7.94
CA VAL A 148 9.92 5.60 6.71
C VAL A 148 11.08 5.54 5.74
N HIS A 149 11.17 4.48 4.93
CA HIS A 149 12.11 4.45 3.81
C HIS A 149 11.71 5.55 2.84
N LEU A 150 12.27 6.74 3.05
CA LEU A 150 12.39 7.80 2.07
C LEU A 150 13.44 7.34 1.06
N ALA A 151 12.98 7.08 -0.16
CA ALA A 151 13.77 6.81 -1.36
C ALA A 151 14.73 5.61 -1.29
N SER A 152 14.64 4.76 -2.30
CA SER A 152 15.74 3.84 -2.63
C SER A 152 16.98 4.69 -2.90
N PRO A 153 18.17 4.36 -2.36
CA PRO A 153 19.39 4.97 -2.86
C PRO A 153 19.53 4.50 -4.31
N VAL A 154 19.56 5.46 -5.24
CA VAL A 154 19.93 5.23 -6.62
C VAL A 154 21.39 4.79 -6.60
N GLY A 155 21.62 3.50 -6.78
CA GLY A 155 22.96 2.91 -6.95
C GLY A 155 23.30 2.86 -8.44
N ASN A 156 24.46 3.44 -8.76
CA ASN A 156 25.11 3.43 -10.08
C ASN A 156 25.31 2.04 -10.69
#